data_AF-A0AAE6F8J5-F1
#
_entry.id   AF-A0AAE6F8J5-F1
#
_cell.length_a   1.000
_cell.length_b   1.000
_cell.length_c   1.000
_cell.angle_alpha   90.00
_cell.angle_beta   90.00
_cell.angle_gamma   90.00
#
_symmetry.space_group_name_H-M   'P 1'
#
loop_
_entity.id
_entity.type
_entity.pdbx_description
1 polymer ?
#
loop_
_entity_poly.entity_id
_entity_poly.type
_entity_poly.pdbx_seq_one_letter_code
_entity_poly.pdbx_strand_id
1 'polypeptide(L)'
;MLIITFEYGAFEVALRVGATENASVSFDGGINWHRPAAVSEQTCIFPMPADFSLVADSVLVRGPDNEISTVAPPLEFDVQRSHDIHYLNKMVFNFRSRISDKTIFYHYLRSLLLSMDRSSKFYLGVLSVLAFRVGEDPVGRADVGREIVHIRKGLITEKPIGPLDPVTLRWWISSGTNIIPLAEFYQLRESAFDIAKDIYEMRDESARARIVYWNTASSMLLYGFYLYDKGLLINASEVFLSTFILCQRGLSEIFVSSNKSILSQYPDCTALIEIGRNAFAAHSVLSGSQFPPGSTAEYPVDLENYYIDFIGAVRRHDKSFPPKLGYFIELKDRLNKAKAALFKN
;
A
#
# COMPACT_ATOMS: atom_id res chain seq x y z
N MET A 1 -6.43 -17.50 38.13
CA MET A 1 -5.99 -16.49 37.15
C MET A 1 -6.68 -16.82 35.83
N LEU A 2 -7.49 -15.91 35.29
CA LEU A 2 -8.12 -16.12 33.99
C LEU A 2 -7.05 -16.12 32.90
N ILE A 3 -7.00 -17.17 32.09
CA ILE A 3 -6.15 -17.20 30.90
C ILE A 3 -6.89 -16.43 29.81
N ILE A 4 -6.27 -15.36 29.32
CA ILE A 4 -6.82 -14.50 28.28
C ILE A 4 -5.79 -14.40 27.16
N THR A 5 -6.20 -14.65 25.92
CA THR A 5 -5.29 -14.66 24.77
C THR A 5 -6.00 -14.17 23.51
N PHE A 6 -5.31 -13.35 22.71
CA PHE A 6 -5.78 -12.96 21.38
C PHE A 6 -5.23 -13.95 20.35
N GLU A 7 -6.13 -14.55 19.59
CA GLU A 7 -5.80 -15.44 18.48
C GLU A 7 -6.02 -14.71 17.15
N TYR A 8 -4.98 -14.71 16.31
CA TYR A 8 -4.97 -13.98 15.05
C TYR A 8 -5.25 -14.93 13.89
N GLY A 9 -6.49 -14.93 13.42
CA GLY A 9 -6.90 -15.60 12.19
C GLY A 9 -6.53 -14.79 10.95
N ALA A 10 -6.68 -15.40 9.76
CA ALA A 10 -6.33 -14.77 8.50
C ALA A 10 -7.09 -13.44 8.24
N PHE A 11 -8.34 -13.37 8.72
CA PHE A 11 -9.27 -12.26 8.50
C PHE A 11 -9.91 -11.70 9.77
N GLU A 12 -9.85 -12.45 10.86
CA GLU A 12 -10.47 -12.10 12.13
C GLU A 12 -9.49 -12.24 13.28
N VAL A 13 -9.84 -11.63 14.41
CA VAL A 13 -9.15 -11.84 15.68
C VAL A 13 -10.20 -12.30 16.66
N ALA A 14 -9.85 -13.31 17.45
CA ALA A 14 -10.71 -13.83 18.49
C ALA A 14 -10.05 -13.65 19.85
N LEU A 15 -10.83 -13.20 20.84
CA LEU A 15 -10.42 -13.22 22.23
C LEU A 15 -10.81 -14.57 22.83
N ARG A 16 -9.83 -15.31 23.33
CA ARG A 16 -10.03 -16.52 24.13
C ARG A 16 -9.95 -16.16 25.60
N VAL A 17 -10.97 -16.58 26.34
CA VAL A 17 -11.02 -16.49 27.80
C VAL A 17 -11.19 -17.91 28.35
N GLY A 18 -10.53 -18.24 29.46
CA GLY A 18 -10.75 -19.53 30.14
C GLY A 18 -12.23 -19.75 30.47
N ALA A 19 -12.71 -20.99 30.37
CA ALA A 19 -14.13 -21.32 30.54
C ALA A 19 -14.66 -20.89 31.93
N THR A 20 -15.78 -20.16 31.94
CA THR A 20 -16.53 -19.78 33.14
C THR A 20 -18.03 -19.82 32.86
N GLU A 21 -18.85 -20.15 33.86
CA GLU A 21 -20.30 -20.39 33.69
C GLU A 21 -21.11 -19.17 33.19
N ASN A 22 -20.54 -17.96 33.16
CA ASN A 22 -21.18 -16.77 32.62
C ASN A 22 -20.19 -15.83 31.93
N ALA A 23 -19.21 -16.39 31.20
CA ALA A 23 -18.21 -15.60 30.50
C ALA A 23 -18.88 -14.55 29.60
N SER A 24 -18.54 -13.28 29.80
CA SER A 24 -18.98 -12.20 28.93
C SER A 24 -17.89 -11.15 28.82
N VAL A 25 -17.78 -10.53 27.65
CA VAL A 25 -16.78 -9.50 27.39
C VAL A 25 -17.43 -8.24 26.85
N SER A 26 -16.82 -7.10 27.13
CA SER A 26 -17.21 -5.82 26.54
C SER A 26 -16.00 -5.20 25.85
N PHE A 27 -16.19 -4.89 24.57
CA PHE A 27 -15.19 -4.23 23.72
C PHE A 27 -15.38 -2.70 23.69
N ASP A 28 -16.42 -2.18 24.36
CA ASP A 28 -16.87 -0.79 24.30
C ASP A 28 -16.96 -0.13 25.69
N GLY A 29 -16.11 -0.57 26.63
CA GLY A 29 -16.01 0.07 27.95
C GLY A 29 -17.17 -0.25 28.90
N GLY A 30 -17.90 -1.33 28.66
CA GLY A 30 -18.94 -1.85 29.54
C GLY A 30 -20.37 -1.51 29.11
N ILE A 31 -20.55 -0.87 27.96
CA ILE A 31 -21.87 -0.49 27.42
C ILE A 31 -22.60 -1.74 26.94
N ASN A 32 -21.95 -2.59 26.14
CA ASN A 32 -22.50 -3.84 25.64
C ASN A 32 -21.68 -5.04 26.10
N TRP A 33 -22.36 -6.06 26.61
CA TRP A 33 -21.76 -7.32 27.05
C TRP A 33 -22.09 -8.45 26.07
N HIS A 34 -21.05 -8.96 25.42
CA HIS A 34 -21.14 -10.03 24.44
C HIS A 34 -20.99 -11.39 25.12
N ARG A 35 -21.83 -12.33 24.71
CA ARG A 35 -21.70 -13.76 25.04
C ARG A 35 -20.71 -14.42 24.08
N PRO A 36 -20.08 -15.54 24.47
CA PRO A 36 -19.14 -16.24 23.61
C PRO A 36 -19.87 -16.79 22.38
N ALA A 37 -19.21 -16.70 21.22
CA ALA A 37 -19.70 -17.31 19.99
C ALA A 37 -19.47 -18.83 19.98
N ALA A 38 -18.43 -19.29 20.68
CA ALA A 38 -18.16 -20.71 20.87
C ALA A 38 -17.65 -20.99 22.29
N VAL A 39 -18.06 -22.13 22.85
CA VAL A 39 -17.67 -22.59 24.18
C VAL A 39 -17.14 -24.01 24.07
N SER A 40 -15.94 -24.25 24.60
CA SER A 40 -15.37 -25.57 24.83
C SER A 40 -15.19 -25.81 26.32
N GLU A 41 -14.83 -27.04 26.70
CA GLU A 41 -14.56 -27.40 28.12
C GLU A 41 -13.51 -26.49 28.78
N GLN A 42 -12.61 -25.87 28.00
CA GLN A 42 -11.50 -25.09 28.51
C GLN A 42 -11.57 -23.60 28.17
N THR A 43 -12.30 -23.20 27.12
CA THR A 43 -12.27 -21.82 26.62
C THR A 43 -13.60 -21.32 26.08
N CYS A 44 -13.86 -20.05 26.33
CA CYS A 44 -14.90 -19.24 25.68
C CYS A 44 -14.25 -18.36 24.61
N ILE A 45 -14.79 -18.37 23.39
CA ILE A 45 -14.26 -17.64 22.24
C ILE A 45 -15.20 -16.48 21.90
N PHE A 46 -14.64 -15.29 21.82
CA PHE A 46 -15.35 -14.05 21.48
C PHE A 46 -14.77 -13.47 20.19
N PRO A 47 -15.56 -13.35 19.10
CA PRO A 47 -15.11 -12.67 17.90
C PRO A 47 -14.91 -11.19 18.22
N MET A 48 -13.77 -10.65 17.80
CA MET A 48 -13.47 -9.24 18.01
C MET A 48 -14.24 -8.38 17.01
N PRO A 49 -14.88 -7.29 17.46
CA PRO A 49 -15.51 -6.32 16.58
C PRO A 49 -14.54 -5.73 15.57
N ALA A 50 -15.04 -5.37 14.39
CA ALA A 50 -14.22 -4.82 13.32
C ALA A 50 -13.60 -3.46 13.68
N ASP A 51 -14.28 -2.67 14.48
CA ASP A 51 -13.89 -1.33 14.94
C ASP A 51 -13.01 -1.33 16.19
N PHE A 52 -12.75 -2.50 16.80
CA PHE A 52 -11.84 -2.61 17.94
C PHE A 52 -10.38 -2.52 17.51
N SER A 53 -9.62 -1.67 18.21
CA SER A 53 -8.20 -1.47 18.00
C SER A 53 -7.33 -2.25 18.98
N LEU A 54 -6.52 -3.17 18.43
CA LEU A 54 -5.57 -3.98 19.20
C LEU A 54 -4.42 -3.20 19.85
N VAL A 55 -4.30 -1.90 19.55
CA VAL A 55 -3.21 -1.05 20.04
C VAL A 55 -3.67 0.02 21.02
N ALA A 56 -4.98 0.31 21.06
CA ALA A 56 -5.52 1.42 21.84
C ALA A 56 -6.64 0.99 22.79
N ASP A 57 -7.45 0.00 22.39
CA ASP A 57 -8.66 -0.35 23.11
C ASP A 57 -8.40 -1.46 24.13
N SER A 58 -9.00 -1.31 25.31
CA SER A 58 -8.96 -2.31 26.36
C SER A 58 -10.26 -3.12 26.34
N VAL A 59 -10.18 -4.40 26.68
CA VAL A 59 -11.37 -5.27 26.81
C VAL A 59 -11.72 -5.44 28.27
N LEU A 60 -13.00 -5.34 28.62
CA LEU A 60 -13.48 -5.75 29.93
C LEU A 60 -13.95 -7.21 29.87
N VAL A 61 -13.49 -8.04 30.80
CA VAL A 61 -13.83 -9.47 30.88
C VAL A 61 -14.49 -9.74 32.22
N ARG A 62 -15.69 -10.33 32.18
CA ARG A 62 -16.38 -10.80 33.38
C ARG A 62 -15.93 -12.22 33.70
N GLY A 63 -15.25 -12.35 34.84
CA GLY A 63 -14.73 -13.59 35.37
C GLY A 63 -15.75 -14.38 36.20
N PRO A 64 -15.29 -15.43 36.91
CA PRO A 64 -16.07 -16.07 37.97
C PRO A 64 -16.53 -15.04 39.00
N ASP A 65 -17.68 -15.27 39.64
CA ASP A 65 -18.24 -14.39 40.69
C ASP A 65 -18.61 -12.96 40.24
N ASN A 66 -18.79 -12.74 38.94
CA ASN A 66 -19.07 -11.44 38.32
C ASN A 66 -17.98 -10.37 38.50
N GLU A 67 -16.75 -10.76 38.86
CA GLU A 67 -15.62 -9.83 38.88
C GLU A 67 -15.29 -9.33 37.47
N ILE A 68 -15.04 -8.03 37.32
CA ILE A 68 -14.67 -7.43 36.04
C ILE A 68 -13.17 -7.14 36.04
N SER A 69 -12.46 -7.74 35.09
CA SER A 69 -11.05 -7.44 34.84
C SER A 69 -10.86 -6.66 33.54
N THR A 70 -9.93 -5.71 33.54
CA THR A 70 -9.54 -4.95 32.34
C THR A 70 -8.32 -5.60 31.71
N VAL A 71 -8.42 -5.92 30.43
CA VAL A 71 -7.35 -6.46 29.59
C VAL A 71 -6.81 -5.31 28.74
N ALA A 72 -5.54 -4.98 28.94
CA ALA A 72 -4.86 -3.95 28.14
C ALA A 72 -4.76 -4.34 26.66
N PRO A 73 -4.55 -3.37 25.75
CA PRO A 73 -4.36 -3.66 24.34
C PRO A 73 -3.21 -4.67 24.11
N PRO A 74 -3.41 -5.71 23.29
CA PRO A 74 -2.43 -6.78 23.15
C PRO A 74 -1.18 -6.39 22.34
N LEU A 75 -1.22 -5.29 21.59
CA LEU A 75 -0.12 -4.85 20.74
C LEU A 75 0.40 -3.48 21.20
N GLU A 76 1.72 -3.36 21.33
CA GLU A 76 2.36 -2.13 21.80
C GLU A 76 2.33 -1.04 20.71
N PHE A 77 1.66 0.06 20.99
CA PHE A 77 1.82 1.31 20.26
C PHE A 77 1.42 2.50 21.13
N ASP A 78 2.26 3.53 21.14
CA ASP A 78 2.00 4.80 21.80
C ASP A 78 1.44 5.78 20.77
N VAL A 79 0.12 5.95 20.81
CA VAL A 79 -0.62 6.84 19.90
C VAL A 79 -0.14 8.29 20.00
N GLN A 80 0.32 8.74 21.19
CA GLN A 80 0.82 10.10 21.39
C GLN A 80 2.13 10.35 20.64
N ARG A 81 2.88 9.28 20.36
CA ARG A 81 4.14 9.32 19.59
C ARG A 81 3.95 9.05 18.11
N SER A 82 2.72 9.09 17.61
CA SER A 82 2.38 8.92 16.19
C SER A 82 3.00 9.97 15.25
N HIS A 83 3.58 11.05 15.78
CA HIS A 83 4.32 12.07 15.00
C HIS A 83 5.85 11.92 15.09
N ASP A 84 6.37 10.99 15.89
CA ASP A 84 7.81 10.75 16.08
C ASP A 84 8.35 9.76 15.02
N ILE A 85 9.20 10.26 14.12
CA ILE A 85 9.80 9.47 13.04
C ILE A 85 10.66 8.30 13.55
N HIS A 86 11.38 8.46 14.65
CA HIS A 86 12.22 7.39 15.20
C HIS A 86 11.35 6.31 15.84
N TYR A 87 10.30 6.73 16.53
CA TYR A 87 9.31 5.83 17.09
C TYR A 87 8.63 5.00 15.99
N LEU A 88 8.15 5.63 14.91
CA LEU A 88 7.47 4.90 13.83
C LEU A 88 8.41 4.08 12.96
N ASN A 89 9.63 4.54 12.72
CA ASN A 89 10.65 3.69 12.09
C ASN A 89 10.88 2.43 12.90
N LYS A 90 10.96 2.53 14.24
CA LYS A 90 11.02 1.36 15.10
C LYS A 90 9.72 0.55 14.95
N MET A 91 8.59 1.11 15.36
CA MET A 91 7.32 0.43 15.63
C MET A 91 6.51 0.02 14.41
N VAL A 92 6.71 0.63 13.24
CA VAL A 92 5.93 0.33 12.04
C VAL A 92 6.85 -0.16 10.92
N PHE A 93 7.84 0.65 10.52
CA PHE A 93 8.61 0.37 9.31
C PHE A 93 9.69 -0.71 9.50
N ASN A 94 10.28 -0.81 10.70
CA ASN A 94 11.19 -1.89 11.11
C ASN A 94 10.46 -2.96 11.94
N PHE A 95 9.13 -2.93 12.01
CA PHE A 95 8.37 -3.92 12.77
C PHE A 95 8.47 -5.32 12.19
N ARG A 96 8.58 -5.41 10.85
CA ARG A 96 8.72 -6.68 10.13
C ARG A 96 9.96 -7.48 10.51
N SER A 97 11.03 -6.84 10.99
CA SER A 97 12.20 -7.58 11.50
C SER A 97 11.97 -8.17 12.90
N ARG A 98 10.87 -7.82 13.57
CA ARG A 98 10.56 -8.19 14.95
C ARG A 98 9.39 -9.18 15.08
N ILE A 99 8.45 -9.18 14.13
CA ILE A 99 7.35 -10.16 14.08
C ILE A 99 7.45 -11.00 12.82
N SER A 100 7.68 -12.31 13.00
CA SER A 100 7.73 -13.29 11.91
C SER A 100 6.34 -13.57 11.31
N ASP A 101 5.27 -13.41 12.11
CA ASP A 101 3.91 -13.65 11.69
C ASP A 101 3.30 -12.46 10.90
N LYS A 102 3.12 -12.71 9.61
CA LYS A 102 2.55 -11.81 8.62
C LYS A 102 1.07 -11.47 8.87
N THR A 103 0.34 -12.30 9.61
CA THR A 103 -1.07 -12.11 9.97
C THR A 103 -1.21 -11.16 11.14
N ILE A 104 -0.38 -11.32 12.18
CA ILE A 104 -0.32 -10.39 13.32
C ILE A 104 0.04 -8.98 12.82
N PHE A 105 1.03 -8.88 11.93
CA PHE A 105 1.41 -7.57 11.39
C PHE A 105 0.31 -6.89 10.56
N TYR A 106 -0.50 -7.67 9.84
CA TYR A 106 -1.67 -7.12 9.14
C TYR A 106 -2.69 -6.53 10.11
N HIS A 107 -3.05 -7.27 11.16
CA HIS A 107 -4.00 -6.80 12.18
C HIS A 107 -3.46 -5.62 12.99
N TYR A 108 -2.15 -5.57 13.22
CA TYR A 108 -1.47 -4.41 13.79
C TYR A 108 -1.66 -3.16 12.93
N LEU A 109 -1.32 -3.23 11.63
CA LEU A 109 -1.47 -2.09 10.71
C LEU A 109 -2.93 -1.65 10.56
N ARG A 110 -3.87 -2.61 10.55
CA ARG A 110 -5.30 -2.33 10.56
C ARG A 110 -5.72 -1.58 11.82
N SER A 111 -5.24 -1.98 12.99
CA SER A 111 -5.53 -1.29 14.26
C SER A 111 -4.91 0.11 14.31
N LEU A 112 -3.72 0.28 13.73
CA LEU A 112 -3.11 1.60 13.56
C LEU A 112 -3.95 2.52 12.67
N LEU A 113 -4.60 1.99 11.62
CA LEU A 113 -5.50 2.77 10.78
C LEU A 113 -6.68 3.37 11.58
N LEU A 114 -7.16 2.64 12.58
CA LEU A 114 -8.28 3.05 13.44
C LEU A 114 -7.86 4.08 14.49
N SER A 115 -6.68 3.93 15.09
CA SER A 115 -6.30 4.69 16.30
C SER A 115 -5.23 5.76 16.08
N MET A 116 -4.49 5.72 14.99
CA MET A 116 -3.44 6.70 14.73
C MET A 116 -4.03 8.05 14.36
N ASP A 117 -3.44 9.13 14.87
CA ASP A 117 -3.80 10.49 14.47
C ASP A 117 -3.62 10.67 12.96
N ARG A 118 -4.74 10.95 12.27
CA ARG A 118 -4.79 11.11 10.81
C ARG A 118 -4.01 12.34 10.32
N SER A 119 -3.76 13.32 11.20
CA SER A 119 -2.92 14.48 10.88
C SER A 119 -1.42 14.13 10.84
N SER A 120 -1.03 12.95 11.33
CA SER A 120 0.36 12.50 11.25
C SER A 120 0.82 12.31 9.81
N LYS A 121 1.98 12.88 9.50
CA LYS A 121 2.69 12.71 8.21
C LYS A 121 2.96 11.25 7.84
N PHE A 122 2.90 10.35 8.83
CA PHE A 122 3.19 8.94 8.69
C PHE A 122 1.92 8.06 8.59
N TYR A 123 0.73 8.62 8.76
CA TYR A 123 -0.54 7.91 8.54
C TYR A 123 -0.60 7.31 7.13
N LEU A 124 -0.16 8.09 6.13
CA LEU A 124 0.01 7.63 4.75
C LEU A 124 1.06 6.51 4.61
N GLY A 125 2.04 6.46 5.51
CA GLY A 125 3.00 5.36 5.58
C GLY A 125 2.36 4.06 6.07
N VAL A 126 1.50 4.13 7.09
CA VAL A 126 0.68 2.98 7.53
C VAL A 126 -0.23 2.51 6.39
N LEU A 127 -0.93 3.43 5.72
CA LEU A 127 -1.76 3.12 4.53
C LEU A 127 -0.96 2.40 3.44
N SER A 128 0.25 2.91 3.14
CA SER A 128 1.13 2.32 2.11
C SER A 128 1.52 0.88 2.44
N VAL A 129 1.92 0.61 3.69
CA VAL A 129 2.31 -0.74 4.11
C VAL A 129 1.09 -1.65 4.21
N LEU A 130 -0.04 -1.15 4.72
CA LEU A 130 -1.30 -1.90 4.80
C LEU A 130 -1.79 -2.30 3.40
N ALA A 131 -1.75 -1.39 2.42
CA ALA A 131 -2.07 -1.69 1.02
C ALA A 131 -1.25 -2.87 0.49
N PHE A 132 0.05 -2.88 0.77
CA PHE A 132 0.91 -4.01 0.40
C PHE A 132 0.45 -5.32 1.06
N ARG A 133 0.12 -5.30 2.35
CA ARG A 133 -0.40 -6.49 3.06
C ARG A 133 -1.74 -6.94 2.47
N VAL A 134 -2.65 -6.02 2.15
CA VAL A 134 -3.92 -6.34 1.48
C VAL A 134 -3.65 -7.02 0.14
N GLY A 135 -2.69 -6.52 -0.65
CA GLY A 135 -2.31 -7.09 -1.94
C GLY A 135 -1.78 -8.53 -1.91
N GLU A 136 -1.38 -9.07 -0.75
CA GLU A 136 -1.00 -10.48 -0.61
C GLU A 136 -2.20 -11.44 -0.54
N ASP A 137 -3.37 -10.93 -0.19
CA ASP A 137 -4.64 -11.66 -0.19
C ASP A 137 -5.81 -10.69 -0.44
N PRO A 138 -5.92 -10.14 -1.66
CA PRO A 138 -6.84 -9.05 -1.93
C PRO A 138 -8.31 -9.50 -1.90
N VAL A 139 -8.58 -10.80 -2.10
CA VAL A 139 -9.93 -11.39 -1.98
C VAL A 139 -10.35 -11.48 -0.52
N GLY A 140 -9.52 -12.09 0.33
CA GLY A 140 -9.86 -12.29 1.74
C GLY A 140 -9.81 -10.99 2.56
N ARG A 141 -9.06 -9.97 2.10
CA ARG A 141 -8.93 -8.65 2.75
C ARG A 141 -9.72 -7.55 2.04
N ALA A 142 -10.74 -7.91 1.28
CA ALA A 142 -11.46 -6.98 0.40
C ALA A 142 -12.08 -5.78 1.14
N ASP A 143 -12.60 -5.98 2.34
CA ASP A 143 -13.25 -4.88 3.09
C ASP A 143 -12.26 -3.79 3.48
N VAL A 144 -11.11 -4.20 4.05
CA VAL A 144 -10.00 -3.27 4.35
C VAL A 144 -9.43 -2.68 3.07
N GLY A 145 -9.34 -3.47 1.99
CA GLY A 145 -8.89 -3.00 0.69
C GLY A 145 -9.76 -1.89 0.10
N ARG A 146 -11.09 -2.01 0.18
CA ARG A 146 -12.03 -0.97 -0.25
C ARG A 146 -11.98 0.24 0.68
N GLU A 147 -11.84 0.01 1.99
CA GLU A 147 -11.73 1.07 2.99
C GLU A 147 -10.52 1.97 2.73
N ILE A 148 -9.32 1.40 2.49
CA ILE A 148 -8.13 2.21 2.24
C ILE A 148 -8.21 2.99 0.90
N VAL A 149 -8.93 2.46 -0.10
CA VAL A 149 -9.23 3.21 -1.34
C VAL A 149 -10.13 4.40 -1.03
N HIS A 150 -11.18 4.20 -0.22
CA HIS A 150 -12.08 5.27 0.19
C HIS A 150 -11.37 6.35 1.01
N ILE A 151 -10.57 5.96 2.00
CA ILE A 151 -9.73 6.87 2.80
C ILE A 151 -8.82 7.68 1.88
N ARG A 152 -8.14 7.01 0.94
CA ARG A 152 -7.23 7.70 0.01
C ARG A 152 -7.95 8.73 -0.84
N LYS A 153 -9.18 8.43 -1.27
CA LYS A 153 -10.02 9.37 -2.03
C LYS A 153 -10.45 10.57 -1.19
N GLY A 154 -10.85 10.36 0.06
CA GLY A 154 -11.15 11.45 0.99
C GLY A 154 -9.95 12.38 1.20
N LEU A 155 -8.75 11.81 1.39
CA LEU A 155 -7.52 12.59 1.55
C LEU A 155 -7.22 13.49 0.34
N ILE A 156 -7.48 13.04 -0.88
CA ILE A 156 -7.30 13.88 -2.09
C ILE A 156 -8.23 15.10 -2.05
N THR A 157 -9.47 14.93 -1.59
CA THR A 157 -10.43 16.03 -1.44
C THR A 157 -10.02 17.02 -0.35
N GLU A 158 -9.41 16.52 0.73
CA GLU A 158 -8.95 17.30 1.88
C GLU A 158 -7.49 17.79 1.74
N LYS A 159 -6.89 17.60 0.56
CA LYS A 159 -5.48 17.91 0.32
C LYS A 159 -5.20 19.40 0.57
N PRO A 160 -4.14 19.74 1.33
CA PRO A 160 -3.75 21.13 1.54
C PRO A 160 -3.51 21.88 0.21
N ILE A 161 -3.88 23.15 0.16
CA ILE A 161 -3.64 24.03 -1.01
C ILE A 161 -2.13 24.28 -1.21
N GLY A 162 -1.36 24.27 -0.12
CA GLY A 162 0.09 24.47 -0.14
C GLY A 162 0.88 23.21 -0.50
N PRO A 163 2.16 23.35 -0.89
CA PRO A 163 3.01 22.22 -1.22
C PRO A 163 3.19 21.30 -0.01
N LEU A 164 3.17 19.99 -0.25
CA LEU A 164 3.42 19.00 0.78
C LEU A 164 4.90 19.03 1.20
N ASP A 165 5.17 18.89 2.49
CA ASP A 165 6.54 18.72 2.95
C ASP A 165 7.12 17.37 2.46
N PRO A 166 8.45 17.23 2.33
CA PRO A 166 9.06 16.06 1.68
C PRO A 166 8.65 14.70 2.27
N VAL A 167 8.42 14.62 3.59
CA VAL A 167 8.04 13.36 4.25
C VAL A 167 6.59 13.00 3.90
N THR A 168 5.69 13.96 4.02
CA THR A 168 4.28 13.78 3.64
C THR A 168 4.16 13.45 2.16
N LEU A 169 4.86 14.19 1.28
CA LEU A 169 4.88 13.95 -0.16
C LEU A 169 5.34 12.52 -0.50
N ARG A 170 6.38 12.03 0.18
CA ARG A 170 6.87 10.66 0.00
C ARG A 170 5.80 9.62 0.29
N TRP A 171 5.13 9.73 1.43
CA TRP A 171 4.11 8.77 1.81
C TRP A 171 2.81 8.95 1.02
N TRP A 172 2.51 10.17 0.60
CA TRP A 172 1.40 10.48 -0.30
C TRP A 172 1.53 9.73 -1.63
N ILE A 173 2.70 9.85 -2.28
CA ILE A 173 2.99 9.15 -3.53
C ILE A 173 3.02 7.63 -3.30
N SER A 174 3.69 7.16 -2.25
CA SER A 174 3.87 5.72 -2.00
C SER A 174 2.55 5.01 -1.70
N SER A 175 1.69 5.60 -0.86
CA SER A 175 0.37 5.04 -0.56
C SER A 175 -0.50 4.98 -1.81
N GLY A 176 -0.59 6.07 -2.58
CA GLY A 176 -1.38 6.07 -3.82
C GLY A 176 -0.86 5.03 -4.82
N THR A 177 0.46 4.92 -5.01
CA THR A 177 1.06 3.91 -5.91
C THR A 177 0.65 2.48 -5.55
N ASN A 178 0.59 2.15 -4.25
CA ASN A 178 0.18 0.82 -3.78
C ASN A 178 -1.34 0.61 -3.81
N ILE A 179 -2.13 1.68 -3.74
CA ILE A 179 -3.60 1.63 -3.68
C ILE A 179 -4.24 1.61 -5.08
N ILE A 180 -3.63 2.24 -6.10
CA ILE A 180 -4.16 2.24 -7.49
C ILE A 180 -4.43 0.81 -7.98
N PRO A 181 -3.50 -0.16 -7.85
CA PRO A 181 -3.77 -1.55 -8.22
C PRO A 181 -4.95 -2.13 -7.44
N LEU A 182 -4.99 -1.98 -6.12
CA LEU A 182 -6.12 -2.48 -5.33
C LEU A 182 -7.46 -1.90 -5.78
N ALA A 183 -7.51 -0.61 -6.10
CA ALA A 183 -8.71 0.02 -6.67
C ALA A 183 -9.12 -0.64 -8.01
N GLU A 184 -8.17 -0.94 -8.91
CA GLU A 184 -8.45 -1.72 -10.13
C GLU A 184 -8.98 -3.11 -9.83
N PHE A 185 -8.40 -3.82 -8.86
CA PHE A 185 -8.83 -5.16 -8.46
C PHE A 185 -10.27 -5.17 -7.98
N TYR A 186 -10.63 -4.19 -7.15
CA TYR A 186 -11.97 -4.04 -6.60
C TYR A 186 -12.97 -3.38 -7.56
N GLN A 187 -12.61 -3.22 -8.83
CA GLN A 187 -13.45 -2.61 -9.87
C GLN A 187 -13.82 -1.14 -9.57
N LEU A 188 -12.97 -0.44 -8.80
CA LEU A 188 -13.09 0.97 -8.46
C LEU A 188 -12.22 1.84 -9.39
N ARG A 189 -12.36 1.63 -10.71
CA ARG A 189 -11.50 2.24 -11.75
C ARG A 189 -11.48 3.77 -11.70
N GLU A 190 -12.60 4.42 -11.40
CA GLU A 190 -12.64 5.88 -11.23
C GLU A 190 -11.78 6.34 -10.05
N SER A 191 -11.81 5.61 -8.94
CA SER A 191 -10.93 5.92 -7.80
C SER A 191 -9.47 5.73 -8.16
N ALA A 192 -9.14 4.64 -8.86
CA ALA A 192 -7.79 4.36 -9.35
C ALA A 192 -7.28 5.47 -10.28
N PHE A 193 -8.14 5.92 -11.22
CA PHE A 193 -7.88 7.04 -12.12
C PHE A 193 -7.58 8.33 -11.35
N ASP A 194 -8.43 8.69 -10.40
CA ASP A 194 -8.27 9.94 -9.64
C ASP A 194 -7.01 9.95 -8.78
N ILE A 195 -6.66 8.80 -8.19
CA ILE A 195 -5.42 8.67 -7.42
C ILE A 195 -4.19 8.79 -8.34
N ALA A 196 -4.21 8.15 -9.51
CA ALA A 196 -3.13 8.23 -10.49
C ALA A 196 -2.97 9.67 -11.04
N LYS A 197 -4.10 10.34 -11.32
CA LYS A 197 -4.14 11.75 -11.73
C LYS A 197 -3.57 12.67 -10.67
N ASP A 198 -3.98 12.53 -9.40
CA ASP A 198 -3.44 13.33 -8.29
C ASP A 198 -1.92 13.21 -8.21
N ILE A 199 -1.37 11.99 -8.33
CA ILE A 199 0.09 11.78 -8.36
C ILE A 199 0.76 12.44 -9.57
N TYR A 200 0.17 12.34 -10.76
CA TYR A 200 0.68 12.99 -11.97
C TYR A 200 0.74 14.52 -11.82
N GLU A 201 -0.24 15.13 -11.16
CA GLU A 201 -0.27 16.57 -10.92
C GLU A 201 0.85 17.04 -9.98
N MET A 202 1.37 16.16 -9.11
CA MET A 202 2.52 16.46 -8.24
C MET A 202 3.88 16.02 -8.82
N ARG A 203 3.95 15.61 -10.09
CA ARG A 203 5.18 15.04 -10.68
C ARG A 203 6.41 15.94 -10.53
N ASP A 204 6.25 17.26 -10.64
CA ASP A 204 7.36 18.22 -10.55
C ASP A 204 7.85 18.40 -9.10
N GLU A 205 6.95 18.21 -8.13
CA GLU A 205 7.26 18.27 -6.69
C GLU A 205 7.96 17.01 -6.21
N SER A 206 7.72 15.86 -6.86
CA SER A 206 8.26 14.55 -6.47
C SER A 206 9.78 14.53 -6.26
N ALA A 207 10.51 15.39 -6.97
CA ALA A 207 11.95 15.56 -6.82
C ALA A 207 12.39 16.02 -5.42
N ARG A 208 11.52 16.77 -4.72
CA ARG A 208 11.77 17.24 -3.34
C ARG A 208 11.78 16.10 -2.34
N ALA A 209 11.07 15.01 -2.63
CA ALA A 209 10.90 13.87 -1.74
C ALA A 209 11.92 12.74 -1.98
N ARG A 210 13.01 13.00 -2.73
CA ARG A 210 14.21 12.15 -2.98
C ARG A 210 14.01 10.70 -2.56
N ILE A 211 13.89 9.74 -3.50
CA ILE A 211 13.60 8.28 -3.35
C ILE A 211 12.18 7.86 -3.83
N VAL A 212 11.37 8.77 -4.39
CA VAL A 212 9.99 8.44 -4.83
C VAL A 212 9.82 8.39 -6.35
N TYR A 213 10.90 8.53 -7.11
CA TYR A 213 10.86 8.64 -8.56
C TYR A 213 10.14 7.47 -9.23
N TRP A 214 10.47 6.24 -8.84
CA TRP A 214 9.88 5.06 -9.48
C TRP A 214 8.39 4.89 -9.12
N ASN A 215 7.99 5.22 -7.88
CA ASN A 215 6.58 5.24 -7.48
C ASN A 215 5.78 6.27 -8.28
N THR A 216 6.33 7.47 -8.40
CA THR A 216 5.74 8.56 -9.18
C THR A 216 5.61 8.13 -10.65
N ALA A 217 6.70 7.64 -11.26
CA ALA A 217 6.71 7.19 -12.64
C ALA A 217 5.75 6.02 -12.89
N SER A 218 5.63 5.08 -11.96
CA SER A 218 4.68 3.96 -12.05
C SER A 218 3.23 4.45 -12.06
N SER A 219 2.90 5.40 -11.18
CA SER A 219 1.56 5.99 -11.11
C SER A 219 1.25 6.84 -12.36
N MET A 220 2.23 7.59 -12.87
CA MET A 220 2.08 8.37 -14.11
C MET A 220 1.89 7.45 -15.32
N LEU A 221 2.60 6.33 -15.39
CA LEU A 221 2.43 5.34 -16.44
C LEU A 221 1.00 4.79 -16.45
N LEU A 222 0.46 4.43 -15.27
CA LEU A 222 -0.94 3.99 -15.12
C LEU A 222 -1.93 5.09 -15.52
N TYR A 223 -1.65 6.35 -15.16
CA TYR A 223 -2.46 7.50 -15.59
C TYR A 223 -2.49 7.64 -17.12
N GLY A 224 -1.35 7.49 -17.79
CA GLY A 224 -1.27 7.49 -19.26
C GLY A 224 -2.12 6.37 -19.88
N PHE A 225 -2.08 5.16 -19.32
CA PHE A 225 -2.94 4.06 -19.77
C PHE A 225 -4.43 4.33 -19.57
N TYR A 226 -4.84 5.00 -18.49
CA TYR A 226 -6.24 5.38 -18.32
C TYR A 226 -6.70 6.41 -19.35
N LEU A 227 -5.87 7.41 -19.66
CA LEU A 227 -6.19 8.40 -20.69
C LEU A 227 -6.30 7.75 -22.06
N TYR A 228 -5.40 6.81 -22.36
CA TYR A 228 -5.42 6.04 -23.59
C TYR A 228 -6.72 5.24 -23.73
N ASP A 229 -7.11 4.49 -22.69
CA ASP A 229 -8.35 3.70 -22.66
C ASP A 229 -9.61 4.57 -22.85
N LYS A 230 -9.57 5.83 -22.38
CA LYS A 230 -10.62 6.83 -22.60
C LYS A 230 -10.58 7.48 -23.99
N GLY A 231 -9.68 7.09 -24.88
CA GLY A 231 -9.51 7.67 -26.21
C GLY A 231 -8.83 9.05 -26.23
N LEU A 232 -8.26 9.51 -25.12
CA LEU A 232 -7.58 10.80 -25.00
C LEU A 232 -6.11 10.67 -25.43
N LEU A 233 -5.88 10.32 -26.69
CA LEU A 233 -4.58 9.87 -27.22
C LEU A 233 -3.47 10.91 -27.07
N ILE A 234 -3.77 12.19 -27.34
CA ILE A 234 -2.79 13.29 -27.22
C ILE A 234 -2.34 13.42 -25.77
N ASN A 235 -3.29 13.52 -24.84
CA ASN A 235 -3.00 13.64 -23.40
C ASN A 235 -2.25 12.40 -22.89
N ALA A 236 -2.61 11.19 -23.34
CA ALA A 236 -1.89 9.97 -22.99
C ALA A 236 -0.43 10.01 -23.46
N SER A 237 -0.20 10.44 -24.70
CA SER A 237 1.13 10.61 -25.28
C SER A 237 1.99 11.61 -24.49
N GLU A 238 1.42 12.73 -24.06
CA GLU A 238 2.10 13.74 -23.23
C GLU A 238 2.46 13.19 -21.84
N VAL A 239 1.56 12.42 -21.22
CA VAL A 239 1.82 11.77 -19.93
C VAL A 239 2.94 10.73 -20.04
N PHE A 240 2.96 9.94 -21.11
CA PHE A 240 4.02 8.98 -21.38
C PHE A 240 5.38 9.67 -21.58
N LEU A 241 5.43 10.75 -22.37
CA LEU A 241 6.65 11.53 -22.52
C LEU A 241 7.11 12.14 -21.18
N SER A 242 6.19 12.71 -20.41
CA SER A 242 6.46 13.25 -19.08
C SER A 242 7.00 12.19 -18.12
N THR A 243 6.49 10.97 -18.22
CA THR A 243 6.97 9.82 -17.43
C THR A 243 8.40 9.45 -17.80
N PHE A 244 8.73 9.42 -19.10
CA PHE A 244 10.10 9.19 -19.56
C PHE A 244 11.07 10.27 -19.06
N ILE A 245 10.69 11.56 -19.17
CA ILE A 245 11.49 12.68 -18.69
C ILE A 245 11.72 12.58 -17.17
N LEU A 246 10.68 12.22 -16.41
CA LEU A 246 10.81 12.01 -14.97
C LEU A 246 11.78 10.86 -14.65
N CYS A 247 11.72 9.76 -15.39
CA CYS A 247 12.65 8.64 -15.24
C CYS A 247 14.11 9.06 -15.51
N GLN A 248 14.35 9.82 -16.58
CA GLN A 248 15.66 10.35 -16.91
C GLN A 248 16.18 11.25 -15.79
N ARG A 249 15.37 12.19 -15.32
CA ARG A 249 15.70 13.07 -14.19
C ARG A 249 16.03 12.27 -12.93
N GLY A 250 15.19 11.29 -12.58
CA GLY A 250 15.38 10.44 -11.42
C GLY A 250 16.70 9.67 -11.47
N LEU A 251 17.06 9.12 -12.63
CA LEU A 251 18.36 8.48 -12.84
C LEU A 251 19.50 9.47 -12.65
N SER A 252 19.45 10.64 -13.30
CA SER A 252 20.49 11.67 -13.15
C SER A 252 20.70 12.10 -11.70
N GLU A 253 19.62 12.27 -10.94
CA GLU A 253 19.70 12.66 -9.52
C GLU A 253 20.18 11.52 -8.60
N ILE A 254 19.87 10.27 -8.90
CA ILE A 254 20.39 9.11 -8.14
C ILE A 254 21.88 8.91 -8.44
N PHE A 255 22.32 9.09 -9.69
CA PHE A 255 23.70 8.91 -10.15
C PHE A 255 24.60 10.15 -9.95
N VAL A 256 24.34 10.98 -8.94
CA VAL A 256 25.24 12.07 -8.55
C VAL A 256 26.28 11.55 -7.54
N SER A 257 27.54 12.01 -7.67
CA SER A 257 28.66 11.62 -6.80
C SER A 257 28.45 11.91 -5.30
N SER A 258 27.53 12.82 -4.97
CA SER A 258 27.15 13.16 -3.60
C SER A 258 26.16 12.16 -2.98
N ASN A 259 25.57 11.26 -3.77
CA ASN A 259 24.62 10.27 -3.30
C ASN A 259 25.33 9.09 -2.62
N LYS A 260 25.45 9.17 -1.28
CA LYS A 260 26.06 8.12 -0.46
C LYS A 260 25.23 6.83 -0.34
N SER A 261 24.00 6.82 -0.85
CA SER A 261 23.07 5.68 -0.74
C SER A 261 22.77 5.00 -2.08
N ILE A 262 23.59 5.24 -3.11
CA ILE A 262 23.34 4.74 -4.48
C ILE A 262 23.11 3.22 -4.54
N LEU A 263 23.82 2.44 -3.73
CA LEU A 263 23.68 0.98 -3.70
C LEU A 263 22.30 0.51 -3.19
N SER A 264 21.71 1.21 -2.22
CA SER A 264 20.36 0.87 -1.74
C SER A 264 19.27 1.32 -2.72
N GLN A 265 19.62 2.21 -3.66
CA GLN A 265 18.73 2.74 -4.70
C GLN A 265 18.91 2.05 -6.05
N TYR A 266 19.87 1.13 -6.20
CA TYR A 266 20.11 0.43 -7.46
C TYR A 266 18.85 -0.25 -8.06
N PRO A 267 17.97 -0.91 -7.27
CA PRO A 267 16.72 -1.44 -7.81
C PRO A 267 15.75 -0.35 -8.32
N ASP A 268 15.83 0.87 -7.77
CA ASP A 268 15.01 2.01 -8.27
C ASP A 268 15.50 2.39 -9.66
N CYS A 269 16.82 2.38 -9.90
CA CYS A 269 17.38 2.66 -11.22
C CYS A 269 16.89 1.64 -12.26
N THR A 270 16.87 0.34 -11.94
CA THR A 270 16.33 -0.68 -12.83
C THR A 270 14.87 -0.43 -13.15
N ALA A 271 14.04 -0.13 -12.14
CA ALA A 271 12.63 0.18 -12.35
C ALA A 271 12.44 1.44 -13.21
N LEU A 272 13.22 2.49 -12.97
CA LEU A 272 13.15 3.74 -13.74
C LEU A 272 13.55 3.55 -15.21
N ILE A 273 14.57 2.73 -15.49
CA ILE A 273 14.96 2.38 -16.85
C ILE A 273 13.80 1.68 -17.57
N GLU A 274 13.23 0.66 -16.95
CA GLU A 274 12.14 -0.13 -17.56
C GLU A 274 10.86 0.69 -17.74
N ILE A 275 10.46 1.48 -16.74
CA ILE A 275 9.30 2.37 -16.85
C ILE A 275 9.55 3.42 -17.93
N GLY A 276 10.72 4.05 -17.93
CA GLY A 276 11.08 5.09 -18.91
C GLY A 276 11.06 4.55 -20.34
N ARG A 277 11.65 3.37 -20.58
CA ARG A 277 11.64 2.72 -21.90
C ARG A 277 10.22 2.44 -22.38
N ASN A 278 9.38 1.86 -21.52
CA ASN A 278 7.99 1.57 -21.86
C ASN A 278 7.18 2.84 -22.13
N ALA A 279 7.37 3.87 -21.31
CA ALA A 279 6.71 5.15 -21.48
C ALA A 279 7.11 5.81 -22.81
N PHE A 280 8.41 5.87 -23.13
CA PHE A 280 8.86 6.47 -24.39
C PHE A 280 8.38 5.68 -25.62
N ALA A 281 8.36 4.34 -25.54
CA ALA A 281 7.81 3.51 -26.60
C ALA A 281 6.32 3.81 -26.85
N ALA A 282 5.52 3.91 -25.78
CA ALA A 282 4.10 4.27 -25.89
C ALA A 282 3.90 5.69 -26.46
N HIS A 283 4.71 6.67 -26.02
CA HIS A 283 4.70 8.01 -26.60
C HIS A 283 5.03 7.99 -28.10
N SER A 284 6.07 7.27 -28.50
CA SER A 284 6.56 7.18 -29.88
C SER A 284 5.48 6.64 -30.84
N VAL A 285 4.77 5.59 -30.41
CA VAL A 285 3.62 5.04 -31.16
C VAL A 285 2.52 6.08 -31.33
N LEU A 286 2.13 6.76 -30.25
CA LEU A 286 1.02 7.71 -30.28
C LEU A 286 1.35 9.03 -31.00
N SER A 287 2.62 9.43 -31.02
CA SER A 287 3.07 10.67 -31.67
C SER A 287 3.58 10.46 -33.10
N GLY A 288 3.80 9.21 -33.53
CA GLY A 288 4.48 8.90 -34.80
C GLY A 288 5.98 9.23 -34.80
N SER A 289 6.56 9.55 -33.64
CA SER A 289 8.00 9.82 -33.51
C SER A 289 8.78 8.51 -33.56
N GLN A 290 9.78 8.41 -34.43
CA GLN A 290 10.68 7.26 -34.47
C GLN A 290 11.87 7.45 -33.55
N PHE A 291 12.43 6.35 -33.04
CA PHE A 291 13.69 6.37 -32.31
C PHE A 291 14.80 6.93 -33.21
N PRO A 292 15.62 7.90 -32.73
CA PRO A 292 16.80 8.32 -33.44
C PRO A 292 17.76 7.13 -33.62
N PRO A 293 18.34 6.95 -34.83
CA PRO A 293 19.45 6.02 -35.00
C PRO A 293 20.61 6.41 -34.07
N GLY A 294 21.35 5.44 -33.56
CA GLY A 294 22.41 5.53 -32.56
C GLY A 294 21.98 5.65 -31.10
N SER A 295 20.70 5.76 -30.77
CA SER A 295 20.26 5.82 -29.37
C SER A 295 20.40 4.46 -28.68
N THR A 296 20.66 4.36 -27.37
CA THR A 296 20.65 3.05 -26.65
C THR A 296 19.27 2.37 -26.64
N ALA A 297 18.27 3.00 -27.24
CA ALA A 297 16.98 2.41 -27.59
C ALA A 297 16.94 1.78 -29.00
N GLU A 298 18.06 1.79 -29.75
CA GLU A 298 18.27 1.06 -31.02
C GLU A 298 18.40 -0.43 -30.86
N TYR A 299 18.58 -0.96 -29.65
CA TYR A 299 18.33 -2.38 -29.47
C TYR A 299 16.82 -2.55 -29.61
N PRO A 300 16.32 -3.14 -30.73
CA PRO A 300 14.90 -3.41 -30.85
C PRO A 300 14.59 -4.30 -29.65
N VAL A 301 13.86 -3.75 -28.70
CA VAL A 301 13.25 -4.57 -27.68
C VAL A 301 12.28 -5.41 -28.46
N ASP A 302 12.56 -6.71 -28.54
CA ASP A 302 11.59 -7.67 -29.02
C ASP A 302 10.34 -7.55 -28.13
N LEU A 303 9.38 -6.74 -28.59
CA LEU A 303 8.18 -6.35 -27.83
C LEU A 303 7.23 -7.53 -27.66
N GLU A 304 7.42 -8.63 -28.39
CA GLU A 304 6.61 -9.85 -28.30
C GLU A 304 6.99 -10.71 -27.09
N ASN A 305 8.22 -10.58 -26.57
CA ASN A 305 8.76 -11.53 -25.58
C ASN A 305 9.17 -10.90 -24.22
N TYR A 306 8.96 -9.60 -23.97
CA TYR A 306 9.36 -8.97 -22.71
C TYR A 306 8.23 -8.80 -21.68
N TYR A 307 8.46 -9.41 -20.52
CA TYR A 307 7.66 -9.41 -19.31
C TYR A 307 7.84 -8.06 -18.56
N ILE A 308 6.79 -7.22 -18.46
CA ILE A 308 6.83 -6.02 -17.59
C ILE A 308 6.95 -6.45 -16.13
N ASP A 309 8.14 -6.46 -15.53
CA ASP A 309 8.26 -6.98 -14.16
C ASP A 309 7.81 -5.95 -13.11
N PHE A 310 6.50 -5.83 -12.89
CA PHE A 310 5.94 -5.12 -11.72
C PHE A 310 6.40 -5.73 -10.39
N ILE A 311 6.98 -6.95 -10.39
CA ILE A 311 7.46 -7.64 -9.17
C ILE A 311 8.78 -7.03 -8.67
N GLY A 312 9.52 -6.29 -9.50
CA GLY A 312 10.66 -5.49 -9.05
C GLY A 312 10.29 -4.51 -7.91
N ALA A 313 9.06 -3.98 -7.95
CA ALA A 313 8.47 -3.13 -6.90
C ALA A 313 8.25 -3.87 -5.57
N VAL A 314 8.03 -5.19 -5.64
CA VAL A 314 7.74 -6.06 -4.48
C VAL A 314 9.02 -6.66 -3.89
N ARG A 315 10.07 -6.87 -4.71
CA ARG A 315 11.32 -7.54 -4.31
C ARG A 315 12.20 -6.79 -3.32
N ARG A 316 11.95 -5.50 -3.05
CA ARG A 316 12.65 -4.79 -1.96
C ARG A 316 12.31 -5.33 -0.57
N HIS A 317 11.22 -6.07 -0.46
CA HIS A 317 10.71 -6.55 0.80
C HIS A 317 10.49 -8.05 0.75
N ASP A 318 11.60 -8.80 0.84
CA ASP A 318 11.72 -10.23 1.20
C ASP A 318 11.74 -11.22 0.02
N LYS A 319 12.82 -12.00 -0.05
CA LYS A 319 13.07 -13.05 -1.06
C LYS A 319 12.24 -14.32 -0.81
N SER A 320 11.45 -14.36 0.26
CA SER A 320 10.68 -15.55 0.68
C SER A 320 9.22 -15.59 0.22
N PHE A 321 8.74 -14.66 -0.62
CA PHE A 321 7.33 -14.65 -1.02
C PHE A 321 6.99 -15.73 -2.08
N PRO A 322 6.05 -16.65 -1.79
CA PRO A 322 5.53 -17.65 -2.74
C PRO A 322 4.35 -17.03 -3.56
N PRO A 323 3.69 -17.76 -4.49
CA PRO A 323 3.06 -17.25 -5.73
C PRO A 323 1.74 -16.48 -5.57
N LYS A 324 1.46 -15.85 -4.43
CA LYS A 324 0.29 -14.96 -4.22
C LYS A 324 0.45 -13.56 -4.85
N LEU A 325 1.41 -13.39 -5.76
CA LEU A 325 1.56 -12.23 -6.66
C LEU A 325 0.56 -12.24 -7.83
N GLY A 326 -0.36 -13.21 -7.88
CA GLY A 326 -1.29 -13.43 -8.98
C GLY A 326 -2.05 -12.18 -9.43
N TYR A 327 -2.39 -11.27 -8.50
CA TYR A 327 -3.04 -10.03 -8.86
C TYR A 327 -2.12 -9.04 -9.61
N PHE A 328 -0.87 -8.85 -9.16
CA PHE A 328 0.08 -8.00 -9.88
C PHE A 328 0.44 -8.62 -11.24
N ILE A 329 0.43 -9.95 -11.35
CA ILE A 329 0.56 -10.68 -12.61
C ILE A 329 -0.66 -10.45 -13.50
N GLU A 330 -1.88 -10.49 -12.96
CA GLU A 330 -3.12 -10.23 -13.70
C GLU A 330 -3.19 -8.76 -14.18
N LEU A 331 -2.85 -7.80 -13.31
CA LEU A 331 -2.75 -6.39 -13.70
C LEU A 331 -1.71 -6.20 -14.79
N LYS A 332 -0.54 -6.82 -14.62
CA LYS A 332 0.52 -6.85 -15.63
C LYS A 332 0.02 -7.46 -16.95
N ASP A 333 -0.73 -8.56 -16.91
CA ASP A 333 -1.29 -9.20 -18.09
C ASP A 333 -2.35 -8.32 -18.77
N ARG A 334 -3.18 -7.60 -18.00
CA ARG A 334 -4.13 -6.61 -18.52
C ARG A 334 -3.42 -5.43 -19.17
N LEU A 335 -2.35 -4.93 -18.57
CA LEU A 335 -1.51 -3.87 -19.13
C LEU A 335 -0.74 -4.34 -20.36
N ASN A 336 -0.28 -5.60 -20.38
CA ASN A 336 0.31 -6.24 -21.55
C ASN A 336 -0.70 -6.42 -22.69
N LYS A 337 -1.96 -6.74 -22.39
CA LYS A 337 -3.03 -6.80 -23.40
C LYS A 337 -3.32 -5.42 -23.99
N ALA A 338 -3.41 -4.38 -23.14
CA ALA A 338 -3.57 -3.00 -23.61
C ALA A 338 -2.37 -2.55 -24.47
N LYS A 339 -1.14 -2.90 -24.07
CA LYS A 339 0.07 -2.75 -24.88
C LYS A 339 -0.06 -3.48 -26.22
N ALA A 340 -0.46 -4.76 -26.25
CA ALA A 340 -0.55 -5.51 -27.49
C ALA A 340 -1.58 -4.93 -28.48
N ALA A 341 -2.67 -4.33 -27.97
CA ALA A 341 -3.65 -3.63 -28.78
C ALA A 341 -3.09 -2.34 -29.43
N LEU A 342 -2.19 -1.63 -28.74
CA LEU A 342 -1.51 -0.44 -29.25
C LEU A 342 -0.61 -0.69 -30.46
N PHE A 343 -0.11 -1.92 -30.65
CA PHE A 343 0.85 -2.27 -31.71
C PHE A 343 0.25 -3.11 -32.86
N LYS A 344 -1.05 -3.45 -32.79
CA LYS A 344 -1.76 -4.22 -33.83
C LYS A 344 -2.68 -3.37 -34.71
N ASN A 345 -2.89 -2.10 -34.35
CA ASN A 345 -3.54 -1.06 -35.13
C ASN A 345 -2.50 0.01 -35.50
#